data_AF-A0A137NST6-F1
#
_entry.id   AF-A0A137NST6-F1
#
_cell.length_a   1.000
_cell.length_b   1.000
_cell.length_c   1.000
_cell.angle_alpha   90.00
_cell.angle_beta   90.00
_cell.angle_gamma   90.00
#
_symmetry.space_group_name_H-M   'P 1'
#
loop_
_entity.id
_entity.type
_entity.pdbx_description
1 polymer ?
#
loop_
_entity_poly.entity_id
_entity_poly.type
_entity_poly.pdbx_seq_one_letter_code
_entity_poly.pdbx_strand_id
1 'polypeptide(L)'
;MIIKIWSIAFISFTRTPIHKEQSENSYLDSKWIDSNFSDIEKVEEWEQLSNRYIDKLENNQIQDITEPTKFSLIDLVAPIFTRSNSSSSSSCRACEVSIKNAHRLTKVPFSRKLLLKILLTGCKRRGIASSECDGMVAAYGSVYLDVIHDMDFGKPYMGQLACFHLLRVCPHPELPDAEWNLPAPKKISAPQPSGKELKILHLSDLHYDSNYIGGTEADCRRTICCQKDSIKDENSTYVIKAPASKWGEY
;
A
#
# COMPACT_ATOMS: atom_id res chain seq x y z
N MET A 1 62.54 -23.83 8.41
CA MET A 1 62.18 -24.17 7.02
C MET A 1 61.07 -25.22 7.03
N ILE A 2 59.80 -24.80 7.12
CA ILE A 2 58.61 -25.61 6.80
C ILE A 2 57.54 -24.62 6.30
N ILE A 3 57.25 -24.66 5.00
CA ILE A 3 56.21 -23.85 4.35
C ILE A 3 54.93 -24.69 4.34
N LYS A 4 53.90 -24.27 5.07
CA LYS A 4 52.55 -24.84 4.96
C LYS A 4 51.77 -24.09 3.89
N ILE A 5 51.55 -24.77 2.77
CA ILE A 5 50.65 -24.35 1.70
C ILE A 5 49.22 -24.58 2.20
N TRP A 6 48.49 -23.50 2.50
CA TRP A 6 47.03 -23.51 2.58
C TRP A 6 46.50 -23.22 1.18
N SER A 7 45.86 -24.22 0.58
CA SER A 7 45.10 -24.06 -0.65
C SER A 7 43.94 -23.10 -0.40
N ILE A 8 43.99 -21.96 -1.07
CA ILE A 8 42.90 -21.00 -1.18
C ILE A 8 41.83 -21.66 -2.05
N ALA A 9 40.80 -22.21 -1.41
CA ALA A 9 39.54 -22.49 -2.10
C ALA A 9 38.83 -21.14 -2.28
N PHE A 10 39.06 -20.51 -3.43
CA PHE A 10 38.13 -19.52 -3.99
C PHE A 10 36.81 -20.25 -4.22
N ILE A 11 35.92 -20.25 -3.23
CA ILE A 11 34.51 -20.53 -3.45
C ILE A 11 34.02 -19.32 -4.24
N SER A 12 34.04 -19.48 -5.56
CA SER A 12 33.22 -18.69 -6.45
C SER A 12 31.80 -18.86 -5.95
N PHE A 13 31.27 -17.82 -5.29
CA PHE A 13 29.83 -17.64 -5.16
C PHE A 13 29.30 -17.50 -6.58
N THR A 14 29.03 -18.63 -7.21
CA THR A 14 28.19 -18.68 -8.40
C THR A 14 26.87 -18.08 -7.96
N ARG A 15 26.60 -16.86 -8.41
CA ARG A 15 25.24 -16.33 -8.54
C ARG A 15 24.43 -17.48 -9.13
N THR A 16 23.54 -18.06 -8.35
CA THR A 16 22.41 -18.76 -8.95
C THR A 16 21.73 -17.72 -9.83
N PRO A 17 21.63 -17.95 -11.15
CA PRO A 17 20.91 -17.04 -12.01
C PRO A 17 19.45 -17.24 -11.62
N ILE A 18 18.90 -16.32 -10.82
CA ILE A 18 17.48 -16.03 -10.89
C ILE A 18 17.23 -15.80 -12.38
N HIS A 19 16.37 -16.66 -12.93
CA HIS A 19 16.08 -16.85 -14.35
C HIS A 19 16.39 -15.65 -15.24
N LYS A 20 17.10 -15.95 -16.34
CA LYS A 20 17.19 -15.17 -17.59
C LYS A 20 16.05 -14.15 -17.66
N GLU A 21 16.40 -12.87 -17.67
CA GLU A 21 15.53 -11.68 -17.69
C GLU A 21 14.34 -11.89 -18.64
N GLN A 22 13.31 -12.57 -18.16
CA GLN A 22 11.97 -12.52 -18.74
C GLN A 22 11.60 -11.05 -18.66
N SER A 23 11.22 -10.44 -19.79
CA SER A 23 10.94 -9.01 -19.86
C SER A 23 10.12 -8.61 -18.65
N GLU A 24 10.53 -7.58 -17.91
CA GLU A 24 9.89 -7.26 -16.62
C GLU A 24 8.35 -7.08 -16.70
N ASN A 25 7.82 -6.86 -17.91
CA ASN A 25 6.39 -6.82 -18.24
C ASN A 25 5.66 -8.18 -18.24
N SER A 26 6.35 -9.30 -18.44
CA SER A 26 5.70 -10.64 -18.49
C SER A 26 5.19 -11.10 -17.13
N TYR A 27 5.73 -10.55 -16.03
CA TYR A 27 5.23 -10.77 -14.67
C TYR A 27 4.01 -9.91 -14.33
N LEU A 28 3.59 -9.03 -15.25
CA LEU A 28 2.51 -8.05 -15.06
C LEU A 28 1.31 -8.30 -15.98
N ASP A 29 1.42 -9.23 -16.93
CA ASP A 29 0.32 -9.68 -17.79
C ASP A 29 -0.49 -10.77 -17.08
N SER A 30 -1.62 -10.37 -16.49
CA SER A 30 -2.53 -11.27 -15.79
C SER A 30 -3.99 -10.92 -16.04
N LYS A 31 -4.85 -11.94 -15.99
CA LYS A 31 -6.31 -11.77 -16.03
C LYS A 31 -6.93 -11.39 -14.68
N TRP A 32 -6.20 -11.56 -13.57
CA TRP A 32 -6.75 -11.38 -12.22
C TRP A 32 -6.68 -9.94 -11.72
N ILE A 33 -5.67 -9.18 -12.13
CA ILE A 33 -5.53 -7.78 -11.74
C ILE A 33 -6.72 -6.87 -12.11
N ASP A 34 -7.39 -7.15 -13.23
CA ASP A 34 -8.56 -6.38 -13.68
C ASP A 34 -9.89 -7.05 -13.27
N SER A 35 -9.82 -8.10 -12.46
CA SER A 35 -11.02 -8.81 -12.01
C SER A 35 -11.81 -8.02 -10.98
N ASN A 36 -13.14 -8.03 -11.15
CA ASN A 36 -14.03 -7.61 -10.08
C ASN A 36 -14.10 -8.70 -8.99
N PHE A 37 -13.74 -8.36 -7.76
CA PHE A 37 -13.78 -9.24 -6.57
C PHE A 37 -15.05 -9.04 -5.71
N SER A 38 -16.14 -8.56 -6.32
CA SER A 38 -17.44 -8.45 -5.64
C SER A 38 -18.14 -9.80 -5.42
N ASP A 39 -17.74 -10.85 -6.15
CA ASP A 39 -18.30 -12.20 -6.08
C ASP A 39 -17.45 -13.10 -5.17
N ILE A 40 -18.09 -13.74 -4.18
CA ILE A 40 -17.41 -14.56 -3.18
C ILE A 40 -16.79 -15.82 -3.78
N GLU A 41 -17.45 -16.45 -4.76
CA GLU A 41 -16.93 -17.67 -5.41
C GLU A 41 -15.62 -17.39 -6.15
N LYS A 42 -15.56 -16.22 -6.79
CA LYS A 42 -14.36 -15.74 -7.47
C LYS A 42 -13.23 -15.38 -6.50
N VAL A 43 -13.58 -14.85 -5.32
CA VAL A 43 -12.60 -14.60 -4.24
C VAL A 43 -12.03 -15.91 -3.71
N GLU A 44 -12.86 -16.94 -3.54
CA GLU A 44 -12.42 -18.27 -3.10
C GLU A 44 -11.49 -18.93 -4.13
N GLU A 45 -11.82 -18.89 -5.43
CA GLU A 45 -10.95 -19.38 -6.50
C GLU A 45 -9.59 -18.67 -6.49
N TRP A 46 -9.62 -17.34 -6.41
CA TRP A 46 -8.41 -16.52 -6.35
C TRP A 46 -7.58 -16.79 -5.10
N GLU A 47 -8.21 -16.97 -3.94
CA GLU A 47 -7.53 -17.30 -2.68
C GLU A 47 -6.79 -18.64 -2.81
N GLN A 48 -7.43 -19.66 -3.38
CA GLN A 48 -6.81 -20.96 -3.61
C GLN A 48 -5.60 -20.88 -4.56
N LEU A 49 -5.70 -20.06 -5.62
CA LEU A 49 -4.58 -19.81 -6.53
C LEU A 49 -3.43 -19.08 -5.83
N SER A 50 -3.75 -18.03 -5.06
CA SER A 50 -2.78 -17.22 -4.34
C SER A 50 -2.02 -18.02 -3.29
N ASN A 51 -2.73 -18.83 -2.50
CA ASN A 51 -2.12 -19.68 -1.48
C ASN A 51 -1.16 -20.68 -2.11
N ARG A 52 -1.59 -21.40 -3.15
CA ARG A 52 -0.72 -22.35 -3.88
C ARG A 52 0.54 -21.68 -4.44
N TYR A 53 0.38 -20.48 -4.98
CA TYR A 53 1.50 -19.73 -5.56
C TYR A 53 2.53 -19.35 -4.48
N ILE A 54 2.08 -18.80 -3.34
CA ILE A 54 2.99 -18.42 -2.26
C ILE A 54 3.64 -19.65 -1.62
N ASP A 55 2.91 -20.75 -1.44
CA ASP A 55 3.48 -21.99 -0.90
C ASP A 55 4.63 -22.51 -1.80
N LYS A 56 4.46 -22.46 -3.13
CA LYS A 56 5.54 -22.82 -4.07
C LYS A 56 6.72 -21.85 -3.96
N LEU A 57 6.47 -20.54 -3.81
CA LEU A 57 7.52 -19.53 -3.65
C LEU A 57 8.32 -19.72 -2.36
N GLU A 58 7.65 -19.91 -1.22
CA GLU A 58 8.28 -20.12 0.08
C GLU A 58 9.16 -21.38 0.09
N ASN A 59 8.78 -22.40 -0.69
CA ASN A 59 9.52 -23.65 -0.84
C ASN A 59 10.57 -23.64 -1.98
N ASN A 60 10.85 -22.49 -2.61
CA ASN A 60 11.77 -22.34 -3.75
C ASN A 60 11.45 -23.23 -4.97
N GLN A 61 10.18 -23.61 -5.17
CA GLN A 61 9.72 -24.43 -6.30
C GLN A 61 9.29 -23.55 -7.49
N ILE A 62 10.22 -22.72 -7.98
CA ILE A 62 9.94 -21.63 -8.94
C ILE A 62 9.75 -22.11 -10.39
N GLN A 63 10.11 -23.36 -10.70
CA GLN A 63 10.08 -23.89 -12.07
C GLN A 63 8.68 -24.22 -12.62
N ASP A 64 7.61 -24.00 -11.85
CA ASP A 64 6.27 -24.49 -12.19
C ASP A 64 5.15 -23.51 -11.81
N ILE A 65 5.39 -22.22 -12.08
CA ILE A 65 4.52 -21.13 -11.64
C ILE A 65 3.57 -20.62 -12.74
N THR A 66 3.81 -20.96 -13.99
CA THR A 66 3.03 -20.49 -15.13
C THR A 66 2.66 -21.66 -16.02
N GLU A 67 1.37 -21.76 -16.37
CA GLU A 67 0.70 -22.72 -17.27
C GLU A 67 -0.32 -23.56 -16.47
N PRO A 68 -1.56 -23.06 -16.27
CA PRO A 68 -2.44 -22.65 -17.36
C PRO A 68 -3.26 -21.33 -17.15
N THR A 69 -3.14 -20.64 -16.02
CA THR A 69 -4.10 -19.57 -15.63
C THR A 69 -3.64 -18.12 -15.88
N LYS A 70 -2.40 -17.89 -16.34
CA LYS A 70 -1.76 -16.54 -16.37
C LYS A 70 -1.87 -15.83 -15.01
N PHE A 71 -1.55 -16.53 -13.92
CA PHE A 71 -1.48 -15.99 -12.56
C PHE A 71 -0.01 -15.67 -12.22
N SER A 72 0.24 -14.54 -11.56
CA SER A 72 1.56 -13.93 -11.38
C SER A 72 1.71 -13.26 -10.00
N LEU A 73 2.90 -12.77 -9.69
CA LEU A 73 3.19 -12.09 -8.41
C LEU A 73 2.29 -10.88 -8.13
N ILE A 74 1.90 -10.12 -9.16
CA ILE A 74 1.02 -8.96 -8.96
C ILE A 74 -0.40 -9.38 -8.55
N ASP A 75 -0.80 -10.62 -8.86
CA ASP A 75 -2.14 -11.13 -8.56
C ASP A 75 -2.33 -11.50 -7.09
N LEU A 76 -1.25 -11.75 -6.36
CA LEU A 76 -1.28 -12.00 -4.92
C LEU A 76 -1.86 -10.82 -4.12
N VAL A 77 -1.84 -9.64 -4.72
CA VAL A 77 -2.33 -8.39 -4.16
C VAL A 77 -3.29 -7.66 -5.12
N ALA A 78 -3.78 -8.33 -6.17
CA ALA A 78 -4.69 -7.74 -7.15
C ALA A 78 -5.88 -7.00 -6.51
N PRO A 79 -6.59 -7.56 -5.49
CA PRO A 79 -7.70 -6.87 -4.86
C PRO A 79 -7.36 -5.47 -4.30
N ILE A 80 -6.12 -5.23 -3.87
CA ILE A 80 -5.65 -3.92 -3.36
C ILE A 80 -5.75 -2.82 -4.44
N PHE A 81 -5.58 -3.22 -5.71
CA PHE A 81 -5.55 -2.30 -6.84
C PHE A 81 -6.84 -2.28 -7.64
N THR A 82 -7.75 -3.24 -7.41
CA THR A 82 -9.04 -3.26 -8.08
C THR A 82 -9.95 -2.16 -7.60
N ARG A 83 -10.71 -1.57 -8.54
CA ARG A 83 -11.64 -0.47 -8.27
C ARG A 83 -12.92 -1.03 -7.63
N SER A 84 -12.88 -1.37 -6.34
CA SER A 84 -14.09 -1.73 -5.59
C SER A 84 -14.76 -0.46 -5.09
N ASN A 85 -15.94 -0.14 -5.63
CA ASN A 85 -16.76 0.99 -5.17
C ASN A 85 -17.72 0.59 -4.04
N SER A 86 -17.63 -0.63 -3.53
CA SER A 86 -18.51 -1.14 -2.47
C SER A 86 -17.72 -1.90 -1.40
N SER A 87 -18.08 -1.63 -0.14
CA SER A 87 -17.68 -2.42 1.03
C SER A 87 -18.59 -3.66 1.13
N SER A 88 -18.36 -4.65 0.27
CA SER A 88 -19.05 -5.95 0.34
C SER A 88 -18.25 -6.94 1.19
N SER A 89 -18.90 -8.02 1.64
CA SER A 89 -18.23 -9.14 2.30
C SER A 89 -17.12 -9.74 1.42
N SER A 90 -17.36 -9.89 0.12
CA SER A 90 -16.40 -10.41 -0.85
C SER A 90 -15.18 -9.50 -1.01
N SER A 91 -15.39 -8.18 -1.16
CA SER A 91 -14.29 -7.21 -1.29
C SER A 91 -13.47 -7.10 0.00
N CYS A 92 -14.13 -7.20 1.16
CA CYS A 92 -13.44 -7.29 2.44
C CYS A 92 -12.57 -8.56 2.51
N ARG A 93 -13.14 -9.74 2.23
CA ARG A 93 -12.41 -11.01 2.23
C ARG A 93 -11.21 -10.99 1.27
N ALA A 94 -11.39 -10.48 0.06
CA ALA A 94 -10.33 -10.35 -0.93
C ALA A 94 -9.16 -9.49 -0.43
N CYS A 95 -9.48 -8.39 0.27
CA CYS A 95 -8.48 -7.56 0.91
C CYS A 95 -7.73 -8.30 2.02
N GLU A 96 -8.43 -8.99 2.92
CA GLU A 96 -7.79 -9.70 4.04
C GLU A 96 -6.76 -10.71 3.55
N VAL A 97 -7.13 -11.49 2.53
CA VAL A 97 -6.23 -12.44 1.88
C VAL A 97 -5.07 -11.71 1.21
N SER A 98 -5.31 -10.57 0.53
CA SER A 98 -4.25 -9.79 -0.14
C SER A 98 -3.22 -9.24 0.84
N ILE A 99 -3.65 -8.67 1.97
CA ILE A 99 -2.73 -8.14 2.98
C ILE A 99 -1.98 -9.31 3.66
N LYS A 100 -2.65 -10.43 3.93
CA LYS A 100 -1.98 -11.64 4.44
C LYS A 100 -0.90 -12.16 3.48
N ASN A 101 -1.20 -12.19 2.19
CA ASN A 101 -0.25 -12.56 1.14
C ASN A 101 0.91 -11.57 1.04
N ALA A 102 0.63 -10.27 1.08
CA ALA A 102 1.65 -9.24 1.14
C ALA A 102 2.59 -9.43 2.34
N HIS A 103 2.03 -9.69 3.53
CA HIS A 103 2.81 -10.01 4.73
C HIS A 103 3.72 -11.23 4.53
N ARG A 104 3.20 -12.35 4.01
CA ARG A 104 4.02 -13.53 3.69
C ARG A 104 5.16 -13.20 2.73
N LEU A 105 4.87 -12.44 1.67
CA LEU A 105 5.88 -12.02 0.70
C LEU A 105 6.98 -11.16 1.35
N THR A 106 6.66 -10.30 2.33
CA THR A 106 7.71 -9.52 3.03
C THR A 106 8.74 -10.40 3.76
N LYS A 107 8.42 -11.67 4.06
CA LYS A 107 9.32 -12.62 4.73
C LYS A 107 10.21 -13.37 3.73
N VAL A 108 9.89 -13.34 2.44
CA VAL A 108 10.69 -13.97 1.38
C VAL A 108 11.93 -13.11 1.08
N PRO A 109 13.16 -13.67 1.08
CA PRO A 109 14.36 -12.92 0.74
C PRO A 109 14.26 -12.23 -0.63
N PHE A 110 14.81 -11.01 -0.73
CA PHE A 110 14.85 -10.21 -1.96
C PHE A 110 13.48 -9.78 -2.55
N SER A 111 12.36 -10.06 -1.89
CA SER A 111 11.02 -9.68 -2.35
C SER A 111 10.72 -8.19 -2.22
N ARG A 112 11.43 -7.45 -1.35
CA ARG A 112 11.11 -6.05 -1.02
C ARG A 112 11.09 -5.13 -2.23
N LYS A 113 12.11 -5.20 -3.10
CA LYS A 113 12.18 -4.37 -4.31
C LYS A 113 11.02 -4.70 -5.27
N LEU A 114 10.68 -5.97 -5.36
CA LEU A 114 9.56 -6.45 -6.16
C LEU A 114 8.22 -5.95 -5.59
N LEU A 115 8.01 -6.01 -4.27
CA LEU A 115 6.81 -5.49 -3.62
C LEU A 115 6.62 -3.99 -3.84
N LEU A 116 7.69 -3.18 -3.76
CA LEU A 116 7.63 -1.75 -4.09
C LEU A 116 7.25 -1.53 -5.56
N LYS A 117 7.78 -2.33 -6.49
CA LYS A 117 7.43 -2.26 -7.91
C LYS A 117 5.97 -2.66 -8.16
N ILE A 118 5.49 -3.67 -7.45
CA ILE A 118 4.08 -4.10 -7.48
C ILE A 118 3.17 -2.97 -6.99
N LEU A 119 3.48 -2.35 -5.85
CA LEU A 119 2.74 -1.20 -5.30
C LEU A 119 2.70 -0.05 -6.31
N LEU A 120 3.83 0.28 -6.92
CA LEU A 120 3.92 1.33 -7.92
C LEU A 120 3.08 1.03 -9.17
N THR A 121 3.20 -0.19 -9.68
CA THR A 121 2.47 -0.62 -10.88
C THR A 121 0.96 -0.64 -10.64
N GLY A 122 0.55 -1.21 -9.50
CA GLY A 122 -0.85 -1.27 -9.10
C GLY A 122 -1.47 0.12 -8.88
N CYS A 123 -0.72 1.05 -8.28
CA CYS A 123 -1.15 2.45 -8.14
C CYS A 123 -1.45 3.11 -9.50
N LYS A 124 -0.53 2.99 -10.46
CA LYS A 124 -0.71 3.57 -11.80
C LYS A 124 -1.89 2.93 -12.55
N ARG A 125 -2.10 1.63 -12.41
CA ARG A 125 -3.26 0.92 -13.00
C ARG A 125 -4.60 1.37 -12.44
N ARG A 126 -4.64 1.88 -11.20
CA ARG A 126 -5.86 2.46 -10.60
C ARG A 126 -6.26 3.81 -11.23
N GLY A 127 -5.45 4.34 -12.15
CA GLY A 127 -5.68 5.64 -12.80
C GLY A 127 -5.28 6.83 -11.93
N ILE A 128 -4.47 6.61 -10.89
CA ILE A 128 -3.81 7.67 -10.13
C ILE A 128 -2.65 8.20 -10.98
N ALA A 129 -2.46 9.52 -10.97
CA ALA A 129 -1.42 10.19 -11.73
C ALA A 129 -0.03 9.57 -11.48
N SER A 130 0.76 9.34 -12.54
CA SER A 130 2.04 8.61 -12.40
C SER A 130 2.96 9.27 -11.38
N SER A 131 3.05 10.61 -11.40
CA SER A 131 3.90 11.37 -10.48
C SER A 131 3.51 11.20 -9.02
N GLU A 132 2.21 11.05 -8.73
CA GLU A 132 1.72 10.81 -7.38
C GLU A 132 2.06 9.41 -6.91
N CYS A 133 1.86 8.40 -7.76
CA CYS A 133 2.27 7.03 -7.46
C CYS A 133 3.78 6.91 -7.21
N ASP A 134 4.59 7.55 -8.06
CA ASP A 134 6.05 7.58 -7.91
C ASP A 134 6.44 8.23 -6.58
N GLY A 135 5.85 9.39 -6.24
CA GLY A 135 6.10 10.10 -5.00
C GLY A 135 5.66 9.33 -3.75
N MET A 136 4.45 8.78 -3.75
CA MET A 136 3.89 8.03 -2.61
C MET A 136 4.72 6.78 -2.30
N VAL A 137 5.05 5.98 -3.33
CA VAL A 137 5.84 4.76 -3.13
C VAL A 137 7.27 5.09 -2.70
N ALA A 138 7.87 6.15 -3.26
CA ALA A 138 9.20 6.59 -2.84
C ALA A 138 9.23 7.10 -1.40
N ALA A 139 8.21 7.85 -0.96
CA ALA A 139 8.16 8.44 0.37
C ALA A 139 7.75 7.43 1.46
N TYR A 140 6.74 6.60 1.19
CA TYR A 140 6.09 5.79 2.22
C TYR A 140 6.17 4.28 1.98
N GLY A 141 6.46 3.84 0.76
CA GLY A 141 6.37 2.42 0.38
C GLY A 141 7.19 1.51 1.29
N SER A 142 8.42 1.90 1.64
CA SER A 142 9.26 1.14 2.57
C SER A 142 8.65 1.01 3.96
N VAL A 143 8.13 2.12 4.50
CA VAL A 143 7.54 2.16 5.85
C VAL A 143 6.27 1.30 5.90
N TYR A 144 5.42 1.37 4.89
CA TYR A 144 4.24 0.50 4.81
C TYR A 144 4.62 -0.97 4.73
N LEU A 145 5.67 -1.32 3.99
CA LEU A 145 6.16 -2.70 3.95
C LEU A 145 6.70 -3.16 5.30
N ASP A 146 7.32 -2.28 6.08
CA ASP A 146 7.80 -2.59 7.43
C ASP A 146 6.61 -2.82 8.38
N VAL A 147 5.59 -1.95 8.33
CA VAL A 147 4.34 -2.16 9.07
C VAL A 147 3.70 -3.49 8.69
N ILE A 148 3.54 -3.78 7.40
CA ILE A 148 2.96 -5.04 6.90
C ILE A 148 3.79 -6.23 7.37
N HIS A 149 5.12 -6.13 7.37
CA HIS A 149 6.03 -7.18 7.83
C HIS A 149 5.86 -7.49 9.33
N ASP A 150 5.57 -6.48 10.15
CA ASP A 150 5.44 -6.62 11.60
C ASP A 150 4.01 -6.92 12.07
N MET A 151 3.04 -7.01 11.16
CA MET A 151 1.66 -7.35 11.52
C MET A 151 1.54 -8.78 12.05
N ASP A 152 0.80 -8.96 13.14
CA ASP A 152 0.52 -10.27 13.73
C ASP A 152 -0.76 -10.90 13.15
N PHE A 153 -0.57 -11.66 12.06
CA PHE A 153 -1.63 -12.47 11.44
C PHE A 153 -2.02 -13.73 12.24
N GLY A 154 -1.43 -13.97 13.42
CA GLY A 154 -1.95 -14.92 14.39
C GLY A 154 -3.26 -14.46 15.02
N LYS A 155 -3.55 -13.15 14.99
CA LYS A 155 -4.81 -12.58 15.48
C LYS A 155 -5.88 -12.61 14.39
N PRO A 156 -7.09 -13.13 14.67
CA PRO A 156 -8.14 -13.30 13.65
C PRO A 156 -8.65 -11.98 13.07
N TYR A 157 -8.57 -10.88 13.82
CA TYR A 157 -9.01 -9.55 13.39
C TYR A 157 -7.96 -8.76 12.59
N MET A 158 -6.72 -9.24 12.47
CA MET A 158 -5.61 -8.44 11.92
C MET A 158 -5.84 -8.08 10.44
N GLY A 159 -6.29 -9.03 9.63
CA GLY A 159 -6.60 -8.80 8.22
C GLY A 159 -7.70 -7.74 8.05
N GLN A 160 -8.82 -7.93 8.75
CA GLN A 160 -9.95 -7.01 8.71
C GLN A 160 -9.56 -5.60 9.19
N LEU A 161 -8.79 -5.49 10.28
CA LEU A 161 -8.29 -4.22 10.81
C LEU A 161 -7.39 -3.50 9.79
N ALA A 162 -6.46 -4.23 9.17
CA ALA A 162 -5.59 -3.70 8.12
C ALA A 162 -6.42 -3.14 6.95
N CYS A 163 -7.40 -3.92 6.50
CA CYS A 163 -8.27 -3.55 5.38
C CYS A 163 -9.21 -2.39 5.69
N PHE A 164 -9.67 -2.27 6.94
CA PHE A 164 -10.40 -1.10 7.41
C PHE A 164 -9.53 0.17 7.34
N HIS A 165 -8.30 0.13 7.86
CA HIS A 165 -7.44 1.32 7.92
C HIS A 165 -6.83 1.73 6.57
N LEU A 166 -6.37 0.75 5.77
CA LEU A 166 -5.63 1.01 4.55
C LEU A 166 -6.53 1.27 3.34
N LEU A 167 -7.64 0.53 3.24
CA LEU A 167 -8.46 0.49 2.02
C LEU A 167 -9.93 0.84 2.24
N ARG A 168 -10.40 0.89 3.49
CA ARG A 168 -11.80 1.19 3.85
C ARG A 168 -12.81 0.23 3.22
N VAL A 169 -12.39 -0.99 2.90
CA VAL A 169 -13.24 -2.03 2.25
C VAL A 169 -13.85 -3.03 3.22
N CYS A 170 -13.37 -3.04 4.47
CA CYS A 170 -13.91 -3.84 5.56
C CYS A 170 -14.57 -2.95 6.62
N PRO A 171 -15.56 -3.46 7.37
CA PRO A 171 -15.98 -2.82 8.62
C PRO A 171 -14.85 -2.88 9.65
N HIS A 172 -14.91 -1.99 10.65
CA HIS A 172 -13.99 -2.06 11.78
C HIS A 172 -14.28 -3.35 12.57
N PRO A 173 -13.28 -4.23 12.82
CA PRO A 173 -13.48 -5.43 13.62
C PRO A 173 -13.74 -5.10 15.10
N GLU A 174 -14.35 -6.01 15.83
CA GLU A 174 -14.27 -5.96 17.30
C GLU A 174 -12.84 -6.31 17.73
N LEU A 175 -12.23 -5.43 18.52
CA LEU A 175 -10.88 -5.62 19.05
C LEU A 175 -10.97 -6.04 20.52
N PRO A 176 -10.07 -6.91 20.99
CA PRO A 176 -9.97 -7.18 22.43
C PRO A 176 -9.63 -5.88 23.16
N ASP A 177 -10.18 -5.71 24.36
CA ASP A 177 -9.87 -4.57 25.20
C ASP A 177 -8.36 -4.51 25.44
N ALA A 178 -7.78 -3.34 25.17
CA ALA A 178 -6.40 -3.08 25.51
C ALA A 178 -6.36 -2.59 26.96
N GLU A 179 -5.74 -3.36 27.85
CA GLU A 179 -5.54 -2.94 29.23
C GLU A 179 -4.27 -2.08 29.34
N TRP A 180 -4.45 -0.80 29.62
CA TRP A 180 -3.35 0.13 29.87
C TRP A 180 -3.46 0.65 31.30
N ASN A 181 -2.48 0.31 32.13
CA ASN A 181 -2.38 0.86 33.48
C ASN A 181 -1.68 2.22 33.42
N LEU A 182 -2.47 3.27 33.29
CA LEU A 182 -1.95 4.63 33.42
C LEU A 182 -1.72 4.96 34.90
N PRO A 183 -0.61 5.62 35.25
CA PRO A 183 -0.41 6.07 36.63
C PRO A 183 -1.53 7.03 37.03
N ALA A 184 -1.92 7.00 38.30
CA ALA A 184 -2.91 7.92 38.82
C ALA A 184 -2.47 9.38 38.54
N PRO A 185 -3.36 10.24 38.02
CA PRO A 185 -3.01 11.63 37.77
C PRO A 185 -2.60 12.30 39.08
N LYS A 186 -1.56 13.12 39.01
CA LYS A 186 -1.19 13.96 40.16
C LYS A 186 -2.37 14.87 40.50
N LYS A 187 -2.79 14.87 41.76
CA LYS A 187 -3.79 15.81 42.25
C LYS A 187 -3.19 17.21 42.25
N ILE A 188 -3.65 18.05 41.34
CA ILE A 188 -3.29 19.46 41.26
C ILE A 188 -4.53 20.27 41.67
N SER A 189 -4.36 21.22 42.58
CA SER A 189 -5.40 22.19 42.90
C SER A 189 -5.48 23.22 41.77
N ALA A 190 -6.68 23.43 41.20
CA ALA A 190 -6.88 24.53 40.28
C ALA A 190 -6.57 25.88 40.99
N PRO A 191 -5.96 26.85 40.29
CA PRO A 191 -5.78 28.19 40.84
C PRO A 191 -7.14 28.84 41.11
N GLN A 192 -7.17 29.76 42.07
CA GLN A 192 -8.37 30.57 42.30
C GLN A 192 -8.73 31.35 41.03
N PRO A 193 -10.01 31.35 40.59
CA PRO A 193 -10.44 32.13 39.44
C PRO A 193 -10.10 33.61 39.64
N SER A 194 -9.48 34.24 38.65
CA SER A 194 -9.06 35.65 38.73
C SER A 194 -10.22 36.64 38.65
N GLY A 195 -11.44 36.17 38.36
CA GLY A 195 -12.61 37.01 38.07
C GLY A 195 -12.51 37.79 36.76
N LYS A 196 -11.45 37.58 35.96
CA LYS A 196 -11.21 38.24 34.68
C LYS A 196 -11.49 37.28 33.53
N GLU A 197 -12.12 37.79 32.48
CA GLU A 197 -12.31 37.04 31.23
C GLU A 197 -10.95 36.74 30.58
N LEU A 198 -10.76 35.48 30.18
CA LEU A 198 -9.59 35.04 29.40
C LEU A 198 -10.03 34.82 27.95
N LYS A 199 -9.43 35.57 27.03
CA LYS A 199 -9.63 35.39 25.59
C LYS A 199 -8.50 34.54 25.04
N ILE A 200 -8.85 33.37 24.50
CA ILE A 200 -7.89 32.41 23.92
C ILE A 200 -8.14 32.34 22.42
N LEU A 201 -7.11 32.63 21.63
CA LEU A 201 -7.09 32.34 20.20
C LEU A 201 -6.57 30.91 20.00
N HIS A 202 -7.37 30.06 19.35
CA HIS A 202 -6.98 28.72 18.96
C HIS A 202 -7.07 28.59 17.44
N LEU A 203 -5.94 28.34 16.78
CA LEU A 203 -5.82 28.16 15.34
C LEU A 203 -5.34 26.73 15.09
N SER A 204 -5.98 26.02 14.16
CA SER A 204 -5.62 24.66 13.75
C SER A 204 -5.79 24.52 12.24
N ASP A 205 -5.13 23.51 11.65
CA ASP A 205 -5.35 23.06 10.27
C ASP A 205 -5.18 24.17 9.21
N LEU A 206 -4.21 25.08 9.41
CA LEU A 206 -3.96 26.18 8.47
C LEU A 206 -3.62 25.70 7.05
N HIS A 207 -3.02 24.51 6.91
CA HIS A 207 -2.68 23.84 5.65
C HIS A 207 -2.19 24.81 4.55
N TYR A 208 -1.15 25.59 4.86
CA TYR A 208 -0.52 26.47 3.89
C TYR A 208 0.08 25.67 2.73
N ASP A 209 -0.36 25.98 1.51
CA ASP A 209 0.14 25.40 0.28
C ASP A 209 0.97 26.44 -0.50
N SER A 210 2.29 26.28 -0.51
CA SER A 210 3.19 27.17 -1.26
C SER A 210 3.06 27.03 -2.77
N ASN A 211 2.38 25.99 -3.26
CA ASN A 211 2.16 25.75 -4.68
C ASN A 211 0.78 26.22 -5.16
N TYR A 212 -0.06 26.79 -4.29
CA TYR A 212 -1.38 27.31 -4.66
C TYR A 212 -1.26 28.42 -5.70
N ILE A 213 -1.99 28.29 -6.81
CA ILE A 213 -2.04 29.28 -7.88
C ILE A 213 -3.49 29.50 -8.28
N GLY A 214 -4.01 30.71 -8.00
CA GLY A 214 -5.33 31.12 -8.46
C GLY A 214 -5.45 31.04 -9.99
N GLY A 215 -6.60 30.58 -10.47
CA GLY A 215 -6.92 30.35 -11.87
C GLY A 215 -6.54 28.96 -12.40
N THR A 216 -5.85 28.12 -11.62
CA THR A 216 -5.62 26.71 -11.98
C THR A 216 -6.88 25.87 -11.75
N GLU A 217 -6.91 24.63 -12.23
CA GLU A 217 -8.06 23.74 -12.05
C GLU A 217 -8.23 23.34 -10.58
N ALA A 218 -9.45 23.48 -10.08
CA ALA A 218 -9.85 23.04 -8.75
C ALA A 218 -10.52 21.66 -8.75
N ASP A 219 -11.19 21.27 -9.84
CA ASP A 219 -11.79 19.93 -10.02
C ASP A 219 -10.89 19.03 -10.88
N CYS A 220 -9.68 18.79 -10.37
CA CYS A 220 -8.66 18.01 -11.05
C CYS A 220 -8.68 16.53 -10.59
N ARG A 221 -8.12 15.62 -11.40
CA ARG A 221 -8.02 14.19 -11.07
C ARG A 221 -6.73 13.86 -10.30
N ARG A 222 -6.38 14.70 -9.34
CA ARG A 222 -5.18 14.58 -8.49
C ARG A 222 -5.61 14.57 -7.02
N THR A 223 -4.68 14.26 -6.13
CA THR A 223 -4.94 14.22 -4.69
C THR A 223 -5.11 15.63 -4.10
N ILE A 224 -4.37 16.61 -4.62
CA ILE A 224 -4.49 18.04 -4.28
C ILE A 224 -4.54 18.82 -5.61
N CYS A 225 -5.52 19.71 -5.73
CA CYS A 225 -5.72 20.59 -6.89
C CYS A 225 -5.32 22.03 -6.56
N CYS A 226 -5.67 22.98 -7.43
CA CYS A 226 -5.33 24.40 -7.29
C CYS A 226 -3.83 24.71 -7.29
N GLN A 227 -3.01 23.75 -7.72
CA GLN A 227 -1.55 23.87 -7.77
C GLN A 227 -1.06 24.16 -9.19
N LYS A 228 0.20 24.54 -9.32
CA LYS A 228 0.85 24.83 -10.62
C LYS A 228 0.69 23.73 -11.67
N ASP A 229 0.68 22.47 -11.26
CA ASP A 229 0.52 21.30 -12.12
C ASP A 229 -0.96 20.92 -12.36
N SER A 230 -1.90 21.59 -11.70
CA SER A 230 -3.35 21.48 -11.90
C SER A 230 -3.82 22.27 -13.13
N ILE A 231 -3.12 22.13 -14.25
CA ILE A 231 -3.45 22.83 -15.52
C ILE A 231 -3.67 21.87 -16.69
N LYS A 232 -3.40 20.57 -16.49
CA LYS A 232 -3.54 19.51 -17.48
C LYS A 232 -4.04 18.24 -16.78
N ASP A 233 -4.95 17.51 -17.41
CA ASP A 233 -5.23 16.11 -17.03
C ASP A 233 -4.23 15.23 -17.81
N GLU A 234 -3.67 14.18 -17.22
CA GLU A 234 -2.72 13.28 -17.92
C GLU A 234 -3.33 12.69 -19.21
N ASN A 235 -4.67 12.67 -19.30
CA ASN A 235 -5.43 12.18 -20.46
C ASN A 235 -6.16 13.27 -21.28
N SER A 236 -5.99 14.57 -20.99
CA SER A 236 -6.66 15.65 -21.75
C SER A 236 -5.78 16.90 -21.85
N THR A 237 -5.71 17.46 -23.05
CA THR A 237 -4.77 18.53 -23.38
C THR A 237 -5.05 19.86 -22.69
N TYR A 238 -6.30 20.18 -22.32
CA TYR A 238 -6.66 21.35 -21.48
C TYR A 238 -8.18 21.38 -21.25
N VAL A 239 -8.64 21.42 -19.99
CA VAL A 239 -9.84 22.20 -19.63
C VAL A 239 -9.69 22.61 -18.17
N ILE A 240 -9.41 23.88 -17.89
CA ILE A 240 -9.72 24.48 -16.59
C ILE A 240 -11.24 24.70 -16.60
N LYS A 241 -11.98 23.84 -15.90
CA LYS A 241 -13.44 23.83 -15.77
C LYS A 241 -13.87 24.65 -14.56
N ALA A 242 -13.18 24.46 -13.43
CA ALA A 242 -13.40 25.18 -12.19
C ALA A 242 -12.11 25.93 -11.83
N PRO A 243 -11.94 27.19 -12.25
CA PRO A 243 -10.75 27.96 -11.92
C PRO A 243 -10.73 28.28 -10.42
N ALA A 244 -9.65 27.89 -9.74
CA ALA A 244 -9.41 28.18 -8.34
C ALA A 244 -9.41 29.69 -8.07
N SER A 245 -10.10 30.13 -7.01
CA SER A 245 -10.11 31.54 -6.65
C SER A 245 -8.74 32.06 -6.18
N LYS A 246 -8.66 33.35 -5.82
CA LYS A 246 -7.43 33.94 -5.24
C LYS A 246 -7.21 33.50 -3.78
N TRP A 247 -8.27 33.10 -3.08
CA TRP A 247 -8.27 32.97 -1.62
C TRP A 247 -8.52 31.55 -1.10
N GLY A 248 -8.53 30.56 -1.98
CA GLY A 248 -8.97 29.19 -1.69
C GLY A 248 -10.13 28.76 -2.60
N GLU A 249 -10.40 27.47 -2.68
CA GLU A 249 -11.51 26.94 -3.47
C GLU A 249 -12.23 25.82 -2.72
N TYR A 250 -13.50 25.60 -3.05
CA TYR A 250 -14.37 24.56 -2.46
C TYR A 250 -14.40 23.26 -3.28
#